data_AF-A0A9D8L371-F1
#
_entry.id   AF-A0A9D8L371-F1
#
_cell.length_a   1.000
_cell.length_b   1.000
_cell.length_c   1.000
_cell.angle_alpha   90.00
_cell.angle_beta   90.00
_cell.angle_gamma   90.00
#
_symmetry.space_group_name_H-M   'P 1'
#
loop_
_entity.id
_entity.type
_entity.pdbx_description
1 polymer ?
#
loop_
_entity_poly.entity_id
_entity_poly.type
_entity_poly.pdbx_seq_one_letter_code
_entity_poly.pdbx_strand_id
1 'polypeptide(L)'
;AGREARRRLAELVENVRSGGAGGAMSVPRQDGRRPYGILVSRWTSPEATFRAGTERGGAIILVHDPDRRPGPPELLRECLGLTAAAAALVAALAGEDNLQTYAERSGISIHTARFHLRTALGRTGTRSQAELVRLAVRLLQDLGVST
;
A
#
# COMPACT_ATOMS: atom_id res chain seq x y z
N ALA A 1 7.89 -22.42 -11.80
CA ALA A 1 7.45 -21.22 -11.03
C ALA A 1 6.53 -21.58 -9.86
N GLY A 2 5.26 -21.97 -10.08
CA GLY A 2 4.27 -22.09 -8.98
C GLY A 2 4.61 -23.08 -7.86
N ARG A 3 5.13 -24.27 -8.17
CA ARG A 3 5.55 -25.26 -7.15
C ARG A 3 6.71 -24.78 -6.28
N GLU A 4 7.68 -24.10 -6.89
CA GLU A 4 8.84 -23.57 -6.21
C GLU A 4 8.49 -22.40 -5.29
N ALA A 5 7.63 -21.50 -5.76
CA ALA A 5 7.10 -20.41 -4.92
C ALA A 5 6.33 -20.97 -3.71
N ARG A 6 5.46 -21.97 -3.91
CA ARG A 6 4.72 -22.60 -2.81
C ARG A 6 5.64 -23.28 -1.79
N ARG A 7 6.68 -23.99 -2.27
CA ARG A 7 7.69 -24.60 -1.40
C ARG A 7 8.41 -23.55 -0.57
N ARG A 8 8.89 -22.47 -1.20
CA ARG A 8 9.60 -21.39 -0.52
C ARG A 8 8.72 -20.68 0.51
N LEU A 9 7.45 -20.44 0.19
CA LEU A 9 6.50 -19.85 1.13
C LEU A 9 6.30 -20.75 2.36
N ALA A 10 6.15 -22.07 2.15
CA ALA A 10 6.04 -23.03 3.24
C ALA A 10 7.29 -23.06 4.13
N GLU A 11 8.49 -22.98 3.55
CA GLU A 11 9.76 -22.87 4.30
C GLU A 11 9.79 -21.61 5.17
N LEU A 12 9.36 -20.46 4.65
CA LEU A 12 9.32 -19.20 5.40
C LEU A 12 8.30 -19.23 6.54
N VAL A 13 7.13 -19.83 6.30
CA VAL A 13 6.11 -20.00 7.33
C VAL A 13 6.61 -20.94 8.43
N GLU A 14 7.26 -22.05 8.06
CA GLU A 14 7.81 -22.99 9.04
C GLU A 14 8.97 -22.37 9.84
N ASN A 15 9.80 -21.53 9.20
CA ASN A 15 10.81 -20.74 9.88
C ASN A 15 10.19 -19.86 10.98
N VAL A 16 9.13 -19.12 10.67
CA VAL A 16 8.41 -18.29 11.65
C VAL A 16 7.82 -19.12 12.78
N ARG A 17 7.18 -20.25 12.46
CA ARG A 17 6.61 -21.18 13.46
C ARG A 17 7.67 -21.74 14.40
N SER A 18 8.88 -21.96 13.89
CA SER A 18 10.05 -22.43 14.65
C SER A 18 10.77 -21.31 15.42
N GLY A 19 10.18 -20.10 15.49
CA GLY A 19 10.75 -18.97 16.23
C GLY A 19 11.66 -18.05 15.41
N GLY A 20 11.87 -18.33 14.13
CA GLY A 20 12.60 -17.48 13.21
C GLY A 20 11.85 -16.18 12.87
N ALA A 21 12.58 -15.21 12.30
CA ALA A 21 12.02 -13.91 11.92
C ALA A 21 11.15 -13.96 10.66
N GLY A 22 11.24 -15.04 9.86
CA GLY A 22 10.67 -15.13 8.52
C GLY A 22 11.62 -14.64 7.45
N GLY A 23 11.11 -13.99 6.40
CA GLY A 23 11.91 -13.48 5.29
C GLY A 23 11.07 -13.01 4.10
N ALA A 24 11.75 -12.56 3.05
CA ALA A 24 11.13 -12.11 1.82
C ALA A 24 11.37 -13.09 0.66
N MET A 25 10.44 -13.12 -0.30
CA MET A 25 10.58 -13.85 -1.56
C MET A 25 9.86 -13.13 -2.69
N SER A 26 10.27 -13.38 -3.93
CA SER A 26 9.55 -12.93 -5.12
C SER A 26 8.74 -14.09 -5.73
N VAL A 27 7.57 -13.78 -6.28
CA VAL A 27 6.76 -14.73 -7.05
C VAL A 27 6.56 -14.20 -8.47
N PRO A 28 7.15 -14.86 -9.48
CA PRO A 28 7.00 -14.42 -10.86
C PRO A 28 5.56 -14.58 -11.33
N ARG A 29 5.10 -13.62 -12.14
CA ARG A 29 3.77 -13.65 -12.75
C ARG A 29 3.86 -14.37 -14.11
N GLN A 30 2.83 -15.15 -14.44
CA GLN A 30 2.80 -15.93 -15.69
C GLN A 30 2.57 -15.06 -16.93
N ASP A 31 2.13 -13.83 -16.74
CA ASP A 31 1.77 -12.85 -17.77
C ASP A 31 2.90 -11.84 -18.06
N GLY A 32 4.10 -12.05 -17.53
CA GLY A 32 5.27 -11.18 -17.77
C GLY A 32 5.29 -9.86 -16.99
N ARG A 33 4.27 -9.60 -16.16
CA ARG A 33 4.24 -8.44 -15.27
C ARG A 33 5.30 -8.53 -14.17
N ARG A 34 5.56 -7.39 -13.50
CA ARG A 34 6.56 -7.32 -12.42
C ARG A 34 6.20 -8.33 -11.31
N PRO A 35 7.17 -9.07 -10.75
CA PRO A 35 6.89 -10.14 -9.80
C PRO A 35 6.25 -9.61 -8.51
N TYR A 36 5.39 -10.41 -7.88
CA TYR A 36 4.92 -10.09 -6.53
C TYR A 36 6.09 -10.15 -5.55
N GLY A 37 6.14 -9.20 -4.62
CA GLY A 37 6.96 -9.30 -3.41
C GLY A 37 6.15 -9.92 -2.29
N ILE A 38 6.67 -10.93 -1.61
CA ILE A 38 6.04 -11.52 -0.43
C ILE A 38 6.98 -11.33 0.75
N LEU A 39 6.47 -10.75 1.84
CA LEU A 39 7.13 -10.69 3.13
C LEU A 39 6.39 -11.61 4.09
N VAL A 40 7.13 -12.52 4.72
CA VAL A 40 6.63 -13.37 5.81
C VAL A 40 7.33 -12.94 7.08
N SER A 41 6.57 -12.55 8.10
CA SER A 41 7.12 -12.12 9.39
C SER A 41 6.41 -12.77 10.55
N ARG A 42 7.12 -12.87 11.68
CA ARG A 42 6.52 -13.35 12.93
C ARG A 42 5.63 -12.29 13.55
N TRP A 43 4.40 -12.66 13.89
CA TRP A 43 3.53 -11.87 14.76
C TRP A 43 3.62 -12.39 16.18
N THR A 44 4.17 -11.56 17.06
CA THR A 44 4.16 -11.79 18.52
C THR A 44 3.12 -10.87 19.13
N SER A 45 1.98 -11.42 19.57
CA SER A 45 1.04 -10.66 20.40
C SER A 45 1.60 -10.59 21.84
N PRO A 46 1.77 -9.40 22.42
CA PRO A 46 2.14 -9.27 23.84
C PRO A 46 1.13 -9.95 24.78
N GLU A 47 -0.15 -10.01 24.39
CA GLU A 47 -1.23 -10.59 25.19
C GLU A 47 -1.29 -12.13 25.11
N ALA A 48 -0.82 -12.72 23.99
CA ALA A 48 -0.77 -14.17 23.81
C ALA A 48 0.20 -14.83 24.79
N THR A 49 1.26 -14.11 25.21
CA THR A 49 2.26 -14.57 26.17
C THR A 49 1.71 -14.64 27.61
N PHE A 50 0.65 -13.90 27.93
CA PHE A 50 0.17 -13.76 29.32
C PHE A 50 -0.91 -14.77 29.72
N ARG A 51 -1.69 -15.33 28.77
CA ARG A 51 -2.85 -16.18 29.08
C ARG A 51 -2.68 -17.68 28.82
N ALA A 52 -1.65 -18.07 28.08
CA ALA A 52 -1.31 -19.46 27.86
C ALA A 52 0.20 -19.57 28.01
N GLY A 53 0.70 -20.51 28.81
CA GLY A 53 2.14 -20.81 28.94
C GLY A 53 2.79 -21.37 27.66
N THR A 54 2.30 -20.97 26.49
CA THR A 54 2.79 -21.28 25.14
C THR A 54 2.68 -19.99 24.32
N GLU A 55 3.81 -19.51 23.80
CA GLU A 55 3.82 -18.39 22.84
C GLU A 55 3.00 -18.77 21.60
N ARG A 56 1.73 -18.34 21.53
CA ARG A 56 0.93 -18.47 20.30
C ARG A 56 1.35 -17.36 19.34
N GLY A 57 2.51 -17.53 18.73
CA GLY A 57 2.98 -16.70 17.62
C GLY A 57 2.25 -17.05 16.32
N GLY A 58 1.90 -16.04 15.53
CA GLY A 58 1.36 -16.21 14.18
C GLY A 58 2.39 -15.85 13.10
N ALA A 59 2.09 -16.13 11.84
CA ALA A 59 2.82 -15.57 10.71
C ALA A 59 1.95 -14.51 10.02
N ILE A 60 2.52 -13.34 9.75
CA ILE A 60 1.95 -12.37 8.82
C ILE A 60 2.56 -12.63 7.45
N ILE A 61 1.71 -12.67 6.44
CA ILE A 61 2.11 -12.72 5.03
C ILE A 61 1.60 -11.44 4.38
N LEU A 62 2.53 -10.57 3.97
CA LEU A 62 2.24 -9.38 3.19
C LEU A 62 2.57 -9.65 1.73
N VAL A 63 1.64 -9.34 0.83
CA VAL A 63 1.83 -9.47 -0.62
C VAL A 63 1.83 -8.07 -1.23
N HIS A 64 2.94 -7.71 -1.85
CA HIS A 64 3.12 -6.47 -2.59
C HIS A 64 2.96 -6.76 -4.10
N ASP A 65 1.95 -6.15 -4.73
CA ASP A 65 1.81 -6.12 -6.19
C ASP A 65 2.38 -4.80 -6.72
N PRO A 66 3.55 -4.81 -7.38
CA PRO A 66 4.18 -3.59 -7.90
C PRO A 66 3.43 -2.93 -9.05
N ASP A 67 2.46 -3.61 -9.66
CA ASP A 67 1.63 -3.06 -10.75
C ASP A 67 0.26 -2.60 -10.25
N ARG A 68 0.01 -2.67 -8.95
CA ARG A 68 -1.26 -2.22 -8.38
C ARG A 68 -1.25 -0.70 -8.18
N ARG A 69 -2.38 -0.07 -8.51
CA ARG A 69 -2.59 1.37 -8.31
C ARG A 69 -2.51 1.70 -6.81
N PRO A 70 -2.00 2.89 -6.45
CA PRO A 70 -1.87 3.31 -5.05
C PRO A 70 -3.22 3.30 -4.34
N GLY A 71 -3.13 3.06 -3.02
CA GLY A 71 -4.22 2.65 -2.14
C GLY A 71 -5.41 3.63 -2.00
N PRO A 72 -6.38 3.25 -1.16
CA PRO A 72 -7.70 3.86 -1.11
C PRO A 72 -7.65 5.36 -0.78
N PRO A 73 -8.43 6.22 -1.48
CA PRO A 73 -8.56 7.63 -1.17
C PRO A 73 -8.90 7.92 0.31
N GLU A 74 -9.59 7.01 0.97
CA GLU A 74 -10.01 7.12 2.37
C GLU A 74 -8.81 7.26 3.31
N LEU A 75 -7.73 6.52 3.04
CA LEU A 75 -6.52 6.58 3.85
C LEU A 75 -5.80 7.92 3.68
N LEU A 76 -5.73 8.43 2.45
CA LEU A 76 -5.19 9.77 2.19
C LEU A 76 -6.06 10.86 2.84
N ARG A 77 -7.38 10.66 2.87
CA ARG A 77 -8.31 11.56 3.54
C ARG A 77 -8.02 11.64 5.04
N GLU A 78 -7.87 10.50 5.69
CA GLU A 78 -7.67 10.41 7.14
C GLU A 78 -6.27 10.86 7.56
N CYS A 79 -5.23 10.35 6.89
CA CYS A 79 -3.84 10.62 7.27
C CYS A 79 -3.35 12.01 6.86
N LEU A 80 -3.86 12.58 5.77
CA LEU A 80 -3.46 13.92 5.29
C LEU A 80 -4.52 14.99 5.56
N GLY A 81 -5.60 14.63 6.27
CA GLY A 81 -6.70 15.55 6.58
C GLY A 81 -7.37 16.14 5.33
N LEU A 82 -7.41 15.42 4.22
CA LEU A 82 -7.98 15.92 2.96
C LEU A 82 -9.51 15.90 2.97
N THR A 83 -10.14 16.62 2.03
CA THR A 83 -11.56 16.39 1.72
C THR A 83 -11.70 15.12 0.88
N ALA A 84 -12.90 14.53 0.81
CA ALA A 84 -13.13 13.35 -0.02
C ALA A 84 -12.71 13.55 -1.49
N ALA A 85 -13.09 14.68 -2.09
CA ALA A 85 -12.76 15.00 -3.48
C ALA A 85 -11.25 15.26 -3.69
N ALA A 86 -10.59 15.93 -2.74
CA ALA A 86 -9.15 16.15 -2.79
C ALA A 86 -8.38 14.83 -2.65
N ALA A 87 -8.80 13.95 -1.75
CA ALA A 87 -8.18 12.65 -1.56
C ALA A 87 -8.35 11.75 -2.79
N ALA A 88 -9.54 11.73 -3.40
CA ALA A 88 -9.80 10.99 -4.64
C ALA A 88 -8.91 11.47 -5.80
N LEU A 89 -8.73 12.79 -5.93
CA LEU A 89 -7.80 13.36 -6.91
C LEU A 89 -6.35 12.93 -6.62
N VAL A 90 -5.88 13.05 -5.37
CA VAL A 90 -4.49 12.71 -5.02
C VAL A 90 -4.21 11.22 -5.23
N ALA A 91 -5.16 10.34 -4.88
CA ALA A 91 -5.06 8.91 -5.15
C ALA A 91 -4.91 8.62 -6.65
N ALA A 92 -5.71 9.29 -7.49
CA ALA A 92 -5.60 9.16 -8.94
C ALA A 92 -4.24 9.64 -9.46
N LEU A 93 -3.78 10.81 -9.03
CA LEU A 93 -2.48 11.36 -9.44
C LEU A 93 -1.30 10.50 -8.99
N ALA A 94 -1.42 9.84 -7.84
CA ALA A 94 -0.42 8.86 -7.40
C ALA A 94 -0.43 7.62 -8.31
N GLY A 95 -1.60 7.25 -8.86
CA GLY A 95 -1.80 6.08 -9.72
C GLY A 95 -1.56 6.32 -11.19
N GLU A 96 -0.59 7.18 -11.51
CA GLU A 96 -0.15 7.54 -12.88
C GLU A 96 -1.16 8.35 -13.70
N ASP A 97 -2.25 8.80 -13.09
CA ASP A 97 -3.22 9.65 -13.75
C ASP A 97 -2.73 11.11 -13.80
N ASN A 98 -3.25 11.88 -14.76
CA ASN A 98 -3.05 13.33 -14.79
C ASN A 98 -4.38 14.05 -14.51
N LEU A 99 -4.31 15.36 -14.25
CA LEU A 99 -5.49 16.17 -13.92
C LEU A 99 -6.59 16.12 -14.99
N GLN A 100 -6.21 16.07 -16.26
CA GLN A 100 -7.14 16.05 -17.38
C GLN A 100 -7.88 14.70 -17.42
N THR A 101 -7.14 13.60 -17.39
CA THR A 101 -7.72 12.25 -17.37
C THR A 101 -8.60 12.03 -16.14
N TYR A 102 -8.20 12.55 -14.98
CA TYR A 102 -9.02 12.50 -13.78
C TYR A 102 -10.32 13.28 -13.96
N ALA A 103 -10.25 14.52 -14.48
CA ALA A 103 -11.43 15.36 -14.69
C ALA A 103 -12.44 14.68 -15.61
N GLU A 104 -11.97 14.13 -16.73
CA GLU A 104 -12.78 13.38 -17.70
C GLU A 104 -13.42 12.14 -17.07
N ARG A 105 -12.63 11.30 -16.39
CA ARG A 105 -13.14 10.07 -15.76
C ARG A 105 -14.13 10.35 -14.63
N SER A 106 -13.92 11.43 -13.88
CA SER A 106 -14.77 11.82 -12.76
C SER A 106 -15.97 12.67 -13.19
N GLY A 107 -16.12 13.00 -14.48
CA GLY A 107 -17.23 13.82 -14.97
C GLY A 107 -17.23 15.26 -14.45
N ILE A 108 -16.06 15.81 -14.14
CA ILE A 108 -15.90 17.18 -13.63
C ILE A 108 -15.09 18.03 -14.59
N SER A 109 -15.19 19.36 -14.47
CA SER A 109 -14.34 20.26 -15.25
C SER A 109 -12.87 20.22 -14.80
N ILE A 110 -11.94 20.52 -15.71
CA ILE A 110 -10.52 20.71 -15.37
C ILE A 110 -10.32 21.82 -14.33
N HIS A 111 -11.20 22.84 -14.31
CA HIS A 111 -11.17 23.90 -13.31
C HIS A 111 -11.52 23.36 -11.92
N THR A 112 -12.52 22.48 -11.82
CA THR A 112 -12.90 21.80 -10.57
C THR A 112 -11.79 20.88 -10.08
N ALA A 113 -11.14 20.12 -10.97
CA ALA A 113 -9.98 19.29 -10.62
C ALA A 113 -8.82 20.16 -10.08
N ARG A 114 -8.52 21.29 -10.73
CA ARG A 114 -7.51 22.26 -10.25
C ARG A 114 -7.88 22.87 -8.89
N PHE A 115 -9.16 23.10 -8.64
CA PHE A 115 -9.63 23.55 -7.33
C PHE A 115 -9.34 22.51 -6.25
N HIS A 116 -9.69 21.23 -6.48
CA HIS A 116 -9.36 20.15 -5.55
C HIS A 116 -7.85 20.00 -5.32
N LEU A 117 -7.03 20.16 -6.36
CA LEU A 117 -5.58 20.17 -6.22
C LEU A 117 -5.12 21.30 -5.30
N ARG A 118 -5.62 22.52 -5.51
CA ARG A 118 -5.28 23.68 -4.68
C ARG A 118 -5.69 23.45 -3.22
N THR A 119 -6.86 22.87 -2.98
CA THR A 119 -7.29 22.48 -1.63
C THR A 119 -6.32 21.49 -1.00
N ALA A 120 -5.89 20.47 -1.75
CA ALA A 120 -4.97 19.46 -1.26
C ALA A 120 -3.59 20.04 -0.93
N LEU A 121 -3.04 20.89 -1.80
CA LEU A 121 -1.79 21.61 -1.56
C LEU A 121 -1.88 22.46 -0.28
N GLY A 122 -2.97 23.22 -0.13
CA GLY A 122 -3.19 24.06 1.05
C GLY A 122 -3.30 23.27 2.36
N ARG A 123 -3.98 22.11 2.36
CA ARG A 123 -4.12 21.29 3.57
C ARG A 123 -2.84 20.54 3.96
N THR A 124 -2.01 20.20 2.98
CA THR A 124 -0.78 19.44 3.22
C THR A 124 0.47 20.31 3.35
N GLY A 125 0.35 21.61 3.07
CA GLY A 125 1.49 22.55 3.05
C GLY A 125 2.48 22.31 1.91
N THR A 126 2.12 21.48 0.93
CA THR A 126 2.98 21.15 -0.21
C THR A 126 2.93 22.25 -1.27
N ARG A 127 4.03 22.46 -1.98
CA ARG A 127 4.21 23.59 -2.92
C ARG A 127 3.95 23.22 -4.37
N SER A 128 3.85 21.93 -4.67
CA SER A 128 3.64 21.44 -6.04
C SER A 128 2.89 20.12 -6.06
N GLN A 129 2.23 19.84 -7.19
CA GLN A 129 1.58 18.54 -7.43
C GLN A 129 2.57 17.38 -7.23
N ALA A 130 3.81 17.51 -7.71
CA ALA A 130 4.82 16.48 -7.60
C ALA A 130 5.21 16.20 -6.13
N GLU A 131 5.27 17.25 -5.30
CA GLU A 131 5.54 17.09 -3.86
C GLU A 131 4.38 16.41 -3.14
N LEU A 132 3.15 16.83 -3.42
CA LEU A 132 1.94 16.21 -2.89
C LEU A 132 1.85 14.72 -3.26
N VAL A 133 2.13 14.38 -4.52
CA VAL A 133 2.14 12.98 -4.98
C VAL A 133 3.23 12.17 -4.28
N ARG A 134 4.46 12.71 -4.14
CA ARG A 134 5.53 12.03 -3.39
C ARG A 134 5.16 11.80 -1.93
N LEU A 135 4.55 12.78 -1.27
CA LEU A 135 4.05 12.65 0.10
C LEU A 135 3.01 11.52 0.20
N ALA A 136 2.03 11.51 -0.70
CA ALA A 136 0.97 10.49 -0.74
C ALA A 136 1.53 9.09 -1.00
N VAL A 137 2.42 8.92 -1.98
CA VAL A 137 3.03 7.63 -2.31
C VAL A 137 3.85 7.10 -1.12
N ARG A 138 4.66 7.96 -0.51
CA ARG A 138 5.47 7.58 0.67
C ARG A 138 4.58 7.12 1.83
N LEU A 139 3.52 7.89 2.14
CA LEU A 139 2.57 7.53 3.19
C LEU A 139 1.90 6.17 2.92
N LEU A 140 1.45 5.93 1.69
CA LEU A 140 0.81 4.66 1.31
C LEU A 140 1.78 3.48 1.40
N GLN A 141 3.06 3.71 1.07
CA GLN A 141 4.12 2.70 1.23
C GLN A 141 4.44 2.42 2.70
N ASP A 142 4.57 3.45 3.53
CA ASP A 142 4.91 3.34 4.95
C ASP A 142 3.83 2.56 5.73
N LEU A 143 2.56 2.71 5.37
CA LEU A 143 1.44 2.00 6.01
C LEU A 143 1.28 0.55 5.50
N GLY A 144 2.14 0.08 4.60
CA GLY A 144 2.02 -1.24 3.97
C GLY A 144 0.78 -1.37 3.08
N VAL A 145 0.14 -0.24 2.73
CA VAL A 145 -1.07 -0.16 1.93
C VAL A 145 -0.69 0.02 0.46
N SER A 146 0.03 -0.96 -0.07
CA SER A 146 -0.07 -1.27 -1.50
C SER A 146 -1.23 -2.25 -1.62
N THR A 147 -2.47 -1.75 -1.46
CA THR A 147 -3.63 -2.62 -1.63
C THR A 147 -3.84 -2.85 -3.07
#